data_AF-A0A7V9T0P6-F1
#
_entry.id   AF-A0A7V9T0P6-F1
#
_cell.length_a   1.000
_cell.length_b   1.000
_cell.length_c   1.000
_cell.angle_alpha   90.00
_cell.angle_beta   90.00
_cell.angle_gamma   90.00
#
_symmetry.space_group_name_H-M   'P 1'
#
loop_
_entity.id
_entity.type
_entity.pdbx_description
1 polymer ?
#
loop_
_entity_poly.entity_id
_entity_poly.type
_entity_poly.pdbx_seq_one_letter_code
_entity_poly.pdbx_strand_id
1 'polypeptide(L)'
;VRVLGSIVVELDGREVPLGGPRQRAVLARLVLAERRLVPVDPLMRRLVEEARATRPGTAYLELDPDTLGMPDDSITVVLDVSRHLERRLDAIVAHRSQASPYDDLSDALRWDFLGTDHLIRLVPAPGHGERETSLFA
;
A
#
# COMPACT_ATOMS: atom_id res chain seq x y z
N VAL A 1 6.43 15.84 -10.60
CA VAL A 1 7.78 15.51 -10.08
C VAL A 1 8.79 15.73 -11.19
N ARG A 2 9.81 16.57 -10.98
CA ARG A 2 10.91 16.74 -11.95
C ARG A 2 12.02 15.76 -11.58
N VAL A 3 12.17 14.69 -12.35
CA VAL A 3 13.18 13.66 -12.11
C VAL A 3 14.40 13.89 -13.00
N LEU A 4 15.18 14.92 -12.69
CA LEU A 4 16.56 15.10 -13.13
C LEU A 4 17.29 15.99 -12.09
N GLY A 5 17.49 15.46 -10.88
CA GLY A 5 18.10 16.16 -9.74
C GLY A 5 17.85 15.46 -8.39
N SER A 6 18.39 16.02 -7.30
CA SER A 6 18.12 15.55 -5.93
C SER A 6 16.61 15.52 -5.65
N ILE A 7 16.12 14.43 -5.05
CA ILE A 7 14.69 14.26 -4.77
C ILE A 7 14.30 15.17 -3.62
N VAL A 8 13.28 15.97 -3.86
CA VAL A 8 12.69 16.93 -2.94
C VAL A 8 11.19 16.60 -2.83
N VAL A 9 10.66 16.61 -1.62
CA VAL A 9 9.22 16.52 -1.36
C VAL A 9 8.79 17.80 -0.70
N GLU A 10 7.66 18.32 -1.16
CA GLU A 10 6.99 19.46 -0.54
C GLU A 10 5.61 19.05 -0.04
N LEU A 11 5.23 19.55 1.13
CA LEU A 11 3.89 19.47 1.69
C LEU A 11 3.41 20.90 1.97
N ASP A 12 2.31 21.31 1.34
CA ASP A 12 1.79 22.69 1.41
C ASP A 12 2.83 23.77 1.04
N GLY A 13 3.67 23.46 0.05
CA GLY A 13 4.76 24.35 -0.41
C GLY A 13 5.96 24.42 0.53
N ARG A 14 6.03 23.57 1.57
CA ARG A 14 7.19 23.45 2.46
C ARG A 14 7.96 22.18 2.17
N GLU A 15 9.26 22.30 1.97
CA GLU A 15 10.14 21.16 1.79
C GLU A 15 10.18 20.28 3.05
N VAL A 16 9.97 18.99 2.86
CA VAL A 16 10.00 17.96 3.90
C VAL A 16 11.34 17.24 3.85
N PRO A 17 12.10 17.18 4.97
CA PRO A 17 13.37 16.48 5.00
C PRO A 17 13.14 14.97 4.82
N LEU A 18 13.66 14.44 3.73
CA LEU A 18 13.49 13.04 3.31
C LEU A 18 14.46 12.06 3.97
N GLY A 19 15.23 12.52 4.96
CA GLY A 19 16.26 11.75 5.62
C GLY A 19 17.50 11.51 4.74
N GLY A 20 18.29 10.49 5.09
CA GLY A 20 19.59 10.20 4.49
C GLY A 20 19.54 9.65 3.05
N PRO A 21 20.70 9.45 2.40
CA PRO A 21 20.77 8.99 1.00
C PRO A 21 19.97 7.72 0.70
N ARG A 22 19.91 6.76 1.64
CA ARG A 22 19.11 5.54 1.52
C ARG A 22 17.62 5.85 1.47
N GLN A 23 17.09 6.66 2.39
CA GLN A 23 15.66 6.99 2.47
C GLN A 23 15.18 7.75 1.21
N ARG A 24 16.04 8.63 0.67
CA ARG A 24 15.77 9.32 -0.60
C ARG A 24 15.73 8.36 -1.79
N ALA A 25 16.58 7.34 -1.81
CA ALA A 25 16.57 6.31 -2.86
C ALA A 25 15.29 5.44 -2.82
N VAL A 26 14.76 5.15 -1.63
CA VAL A 26 13.47 4.45 -1.46
C VAL A 26 12.35 5.27 -2.08
N LEU A 27 12.27 6.54 -1.70
CA LEU A 27 11.25 7.43 -2.25
C LEU A 27 11.42 7.60 -3.77
N ALA A 28 12.65 7.72 -4.27
CA ALA A 28 12.96 7.69 -5.70
C ALA A 28 12.31 6.50 -6.39
N ARG A 29 12.53 5.32 -5.82
CA ARG A 29 12.07 4.05 -6.36
C ARG A 29 10.55 3.98 -6.35
N LEU A 30 9.91 4.38 -5.26
CA LEU A 30 8.45 4.40 -5.13
C LEU A 30 7.77 5.40 -6.07
N VAL A 31 8.41 6.56 -6.29
CA VAL A 31 7.92 7.59 -7.22
C VAL A 31 8.15 7.19 -8.68
N LEU A 32 9.30 6.57 -8.99
CA LEU A 32 9.62 6.05 -10.32
C LEU A 32 8.82 4.80 -10.70
N ALA A 33 8.36 4.02 -9.72
CA ALA A 33 7.64 2.77 -9.94
C ALA A 33 6.12 2.94 -10.13
N GLU A 34 5.60 4.17 -10.27
CA GLU A 34 4.17 4.44 -10.49
C GLU A 34 3.21 3.60 -9.60
N ARG A 35 3.41 3.68 -8.26
CA ARG A 35 2.39 3.44 -7.23
C ARG A 35 1.50 2.18 -7.39
N ARG A 36 1.98 0.99 -7.00
CA ARG A 36 1.06 -0.12 -6.71
C ARG A 36 1.47 -0.89 -5.46
N LEU A 37 1.00 -0.41 -4.31
CA LEU A 37 0.64 -1.32 -3.23
C LEU A 37 -0.54 -2.11 -3.75
N VAL A 38 -0.45 -3.44 -3.73
CA VAL A 38 -1.51 -4.26 -4.26
C VAL A 38 -2.10 -5.12 -3.16
N PRO A 39 -3.37 -4.91 -2.78
CA PRO A 39 -4.02 -5.89 -1.93
C PRO A 39 -4.17 -7.20 -2.70
N VAL A 40 -3.92 -8.30 -2.00
CA VAL A 40 -4.04 -9.64 -2.56
C VAL A 40 -5.50 -10.08 -2.66
N ASP A 41 -5.82 -10.96 -3.61
CA ASP A 41 -7.19 -11.42 -3.86
C ASP A 41 -7.92 -11.89 -2.59
N PRO A 42 -7.33 -12.73 -1.71
CA PRO A 42 -8.01 -13.17 -0.50
C PRO A 42 -8.35 -12.02 0.45
N LEU A 43 -7.50 -10.98 0.50
CA LEU A 43 -7.70 -9.83 1.35
C LEU A 43 -8.78 -8.90 0.81
N MET A 44 -8.84 -8.72 -0.52
CA MET A 44 -9.90 -7.98 -1.19
C MET A 44 -11.26 -8.67 -1.09
N ARG A 45 -11.30 -10.01 -1.14
CA ARG A 45 -12.52 -10.77 -0.93
C ARG A 45 -13.09 -10.52 0.48
N ARG A 46 -12.24 -10.59 1.51
CA ARG A 46 -12.63 -10.29 2.91
C ARG A 46 -13.10 -8.85 3.09
N LEU A 47 -12.46 -7.89 2.42
CA LEU A 47 -12.91 -6.48 2.40
C LEU A 47 -14.34 -6.35 1.86
N VAL A 48 -14.63 -6.97 0.72
CA VAL A 48 -15.96 -6.92 0.10
C VAL A 48 -17.01 -7.58 0.99
N GLU A 49 -16.68 -8.71 1.61
CA GLU A 49 -17.56 -9.41 2.54
C GLU A 49 -17.94 -8.53 3.75
N GLU A 50 -16.96 -7.93 4.43
CA GLU A 50 -17.23 -7.05 5.57
C GLU A 50 -17.94 -5.76 5.15
N ALA A 51 -17.51 -5.14 4.04
CA ALA A 51 -18.09 -3.88 3.59
C ALA A 51 -19.53 -4.03 3.05
N ARG A 52 -19.93 -5.21 2.54
CA ARG A 52 -21.34 -5.48 2.21
C ARG A 52 -22.24 -5.49 3.44
N ALA A 53 -21.72 -5.92 4.59
CA ALA A 53 -22.46 -5.94 5.84
C ALA A 53 -22.57 -4.54 6.47
N THR A 54 -21.57 -3.68 6.28
CA THR A 54 -21.50 -2.37 6.97
C THR A 54 -21.83 -1.17 6.09
N ARG A 55 -21.58 -1.23 4.77
CA ARG A 55 -21.74 -0.13 3.81
C ARG A 55 -22.33 -0.58 2.46
N PRO A 56 -23.59 -1.04 2.43
CA PRO A 56 -24.25 -1.39 1.18
C PRO A 56 -24.28 -0.18 0.22
N GLY A 57 -24.02 -0.41 -1.07
CA GLY A 57 -24.07 0.62 -2.12
C GLY A 57 -22.76 1.36 -2.41
N THR A 58 -21.63 0.91 -1.85
CA THR A 58 -20.31 1.45 -2.22
C THR A 58 -19.87 0.93 -3.59
N ALA A 59 -19.41 1.81 -4.49
CA ALA A 59 -19.19 1.49 -5.91
C ALA A 59 -18.26 0.29 -6.20
N TYR A 60 -17.27 0.01 -5.34
CA TYR A 60 -16.38 -1.14 -5.52
C TYR A 60 -16.99 -2.47 -5.06
N LEU A 61 -18.13 -2.48 -4.36
CA LEU A 61 -18.83 -3.71 -3.95
C LEU A 61 -19.63 -4.35 -5.09
N GLU A 62 -19.85 -3.58 -6.16
CA GLU A 62 -20.47 -4.03 -7.42
C GLU A 62 -19.47 -4.71 -8.36
N LEU A 63 -18.16 -4.58 -8.08
CA LEU A 63 -17.11 -5.26 -8.82
C LEU A 63 -17.02 -6.73 -8.39
N ASP A 64 -16.55 -7.58 -9.30
CA ASP A 64 -16.29 -8.99 -9.00
C ASP A 64 -15.12 -9.08 -7.99
N PRO A 65 -15.36 -9.60 -6.76
CA PRO A 65 -14.31 -9.71 -5.74
C PRO A 65 -13.12 -10.56 -6.17
N ASP A 66 -13.30 -11.48 -7.12
CA ASP A 66 -12.21 -12.31 -7.65
C ASP A 66 -11.32 -11.54 -8.65
N THR A 67 -11.66 -10.30 -8.97
CA THR A 67 -10.91 -9.42 -9.91
C THR A 67 -10.35 -8.15 -9.25
N LEU A 68 -10.65 -7.94 -7.96
CA LEU A 68 -10.36 -6.70 -7.24
C LEU A 68 -8.93 -6.61 -6.70
N GLY A 69 -8.23 -7.74 -6.55
CA GLY A 69 -6.86 -7.82 -6.06
C GLY A 69 -5.86 -8.23 -7.15
N MET A 70 -4.63 -8.52 -6.73
CA MET A 70 -3.74 -9.35 -7.53
C MET A 70 -3.67 -10.77 -6.95
N PRO A 71 -3.48 -11.76 -7.82
CA PRO A 71 -3.20 -13.13 -7.40
C PRO A 71 -2.00 -13.21 -6.44
N ASP A 72 -2.11 -14.02 -5.39
CA ASP A 72 -1.06 -14.24 -4.38
C ASP A 72 0.27 -14.70 -5.00
N ASP A 73 0.21 -15.45 -6.10
CA ASP A 73 1.37 -15.97 -6.82
C ASP A 73 2.11 -14.88 -7.61
N SER A 74 1.47 -13.74 -7.85
CA SER A 74 2.05 -12.57 -8.49
C SER A 74 2.79 -11.67 -7.50
N ILE A 75 2.58 -11.86 -6.19
CA ILE A 75 3.28 -11.10 -5.15
C ILE A 75 4.68 -11.65 -4.94
N THR A 76 5.66 -10.75 -5.05
CA THR A 76 7.08 -11.11 -5.00
C THR A 76 7.77 -10.49 -3.80
N VAL A 77 7.14 -9.54 -3.12
CA VAL A 77 7.65 -8.92 -1.90
C VAL A 77 6.53 -8.79 -0.86
N VAL A 78 6.80 -9.22 0.36
CA VAL A 78 5.89 -9.09 1.51
C VAL A 78 6.65 -8.44 2.65
N LEU A 79 6.24 -7.23 3.03
CA LEU A 79 6.91 -6.46 4.07
C LEU A 79 6.04 -6.42 5.33
N ASP A 80 6.57 -6.91 6.45
CA ASP A 80 6.00 -6.62 7.76
C ASP A 80 6.28 -5.16 8.12
N VAL A 81 5.21 -4.38 8.17
CA VAL A 81 5.21 -2.96 8.52
C VAL A 81 4.37 -2.68 9.76
N SER A 82 4.00 -3.71 10.52
CA SER A 82 3.14 -3.63 11.71
C SER A 82 3.65 -2.62 12.74
N ARG A 83 4.98 -2.52 12.91
CA ARG A 83 5.63 -1.51 13.76
C ARG A 83 5.36 -0.05 13.36
N HIS A 84 4.81 0.19 12.18
CA HIS A 84 4.47 1.52 11.65
C HIS A 84 2.96 1.77 11.62
N LEU A 85 2.13 0.83 12.09
CA LEU A 85 0.68 0.91 12.00
C LEU A 85 0.13 2.22 12.57
N GLU A 86 0.55 2.60 13.79
CA GLU A 86 0.10 3.84 14.45
C GLU A 86 0.29 5.07 13.54
N ARG A 87 1.47 5.23 12.94
CA ARG A 87 1.74 6.36 12.03
C ARG A 87 0.94 6.29 10.73
N ARG A 88 0.62 5.09 10.24
CA ARG A 88 -0.27 4.93 9.07
C ARG A 88 -1.69 5.36 9.43
N LEU A 89 -2.16 5.04 10.64
CA LEU A 89 -3.47 5.49 11.12
C LEU A 89 -3.52 7.01 11.23
N ASP A 90 -2.48 7.64 11.79
CA ASP A 90 -2.37 9.11 11.84
C ASP A 90 -2.42 9.74 10.44
N ALA A 91 -1.71 9.14 9.49
CA ALA A 91 -1.73 9.59 8.09
C ALA A 91 -3.13 9.45 7.47
N ILE A 92 -3.82 8.33 7.70
CA ILE A 92 -5.21 8.13 7.23
C ILE A 92 -6.14 9.22 7.83
N VAL A 93 -6.01 9.50 9.13
CA VAL A 93 -6.78 10.55 9.81
C VAL A 93 -6.51 11.94 9.23
N ALA A 94 -5.26 12.24 8.85
CA ALA A 94 -4.93 13.50 8.17
C ALA A 94 -5.68 13.67 6.84
N HIS A 95 -6.04 12.57 6.19
CA HIS A 95 -6.84 12.53 4.96
C HIS A 95 -8.36 12.41 5.17
N ARG A 96 -8.89 12.75 6.37
CA ARG A 96 -10.31 12.64 6.74
C ARG A 96 -11.36 13.27 5.80
N SER A 97 -10.95 14.14 4.88
CA SER A 97 -11.86 14.66 3.84
C SER A 97 -12.17 13.64 2.75
N GLN A 98 -11.45 12.51 2.74
CA GLN A 98 -11.63 11.39 1.83
C GLN A 98 -12.32 10.24 2.56
N ALA A 99 -13.20 9.53 1.88
CA ALA A 99 -13.75 8.29 2.40
C ALA A 99 -12.63 7.24 2.46
N SER A 100 -12.36 6.72 3.66
CA SER A 100 -11.38 5.66 3.83
C SER A 100 -12.05 4.31 3.59
N PRO A 101 -11.41 3.40 2.82
CA PRO A 101 -11.89 2.03 2.70
C PRO A 101 -11.82 1.28 4.04
N TYR A 102 -11.08 1.79 5.04
CA TYR A 102 -10.80 1.11 6.30
C TYR A 102 -11.69 1.50 7.48
N ASP A 103 -12.53 2.54 7.36
CA ASP A 103 -13.23 3.13 8.51
C ASP A 103 -14.20 2.16 9.20
N ASP A 104 -14.82 1.25 8.44
CA ASP A 104 -15.86 0.32 8.92
C ASP A 104 -15.41 -1.14 8.88
N LEU A 105 -14.10 -1.39 8.86
CA LEU A 105 -13.54 -2.74 8.93
C LEU A 105 -13.31 -3.16 10.38
N SER A 106 -13.37 -4.47 10.63
CA SER A 106 -12.91 -5.03 11.89
C SER A 106 -11.45 -4.67 12.15
N ASP A 107 -11.06 -4.54 13.42
CA ASP A 107 -9.66 -4.26 13.80
C ASP A 107 -8.69 -5.31 13.23
N ALA A 108 -9.13 -6.57 13.18
CA ALA A 108 -8.37 -7.67 12.60
C ALA A 108 -8.14 -7.47 11.09
N LEU A 109 -9.19 -7.17 10.31
CA LEU A 109 -9.04 -6.96 8.88
C LEU A 109 -8.27 -5.67 8.57
N ARG A 110 -8.47 -4.61 9.36
CA ARG A 110 -7.69 -3.37 9.27
C ARG A 110 -6.20 -3.62 9.54
N TRP A 111 -5.87 -4.47 10.53
CA TRP A 111 -4.51 -4.92 10.78
C TRP A 111 -3.94 -5.68 9.58
N ASP A 112 -4.70 -6.61 8.98
CA ASP A 112 -4.25 -7.37 7.82
C ASP A 112 -3.89 -6.45 6.63
N PHE A 113 -4.65 -5.38 6.41
CA PHE A 113 -4.38 -4.38 5.36
C PHE A 113 -3.21 -3.44 5.66
N LEU A 114 -3.04 -3.03 6.91
CA LEU A 114 -2.14 -1.94 7.28
C LEU A 114 -0.85 -2.40 7.97
N GLY A 115 -0.82 -3.63 8.46
CA GLY A 115 0.33 -4.25 9.09
C GLY A 115 1.28 -4.93 8.11
N THR A 116 0.82 -5.26 6.90
CA THR A 116 1.63 -5.94 5.88
C THR A 116 1.47 -5.25 4.53
N ASP A 117 2.58 -4.91 3.88
CA ASP A 117 2.56 -4.40 2.50
C ASP A 117 2.93 -5.53 1.52
N HIS A 118 2.08 -5.73 0.51
CA HIS A 118 2.29 -6.69 -0.57
C HIS A 118 2.66 -5.94 -1.86
N LEU A 119 3.78 -6.32 -2.49
CA LEU A 119 4.32 -5.64 -3.66
C LEU A 119 4.76 -6.63 -4.74
N ILE A 120 4.84 -6.13 -5.96
CA ILE A 120 5.39 -6.83 -7.12
C ILE A 120 6.65 -6.11 -7.57
N ARG A 121 7.76 -6.85 -7.63
CA ARG A 121 9.03 -6.38 -8.15
C ARG A 121 8.99 -6.47 -9.67
N LEU A 122 9.03 -5.32 -10.34
CA LEU A 122 9.02 -5.28 -11.80
C LEU A 122 10.44 -5.31 -12.40
N VAL A 123 11.41 -4.66 -11.75
CA VAL A 123 12.77 -4.50 -12.29
C VAL A 123 13.86 -4.61 -11.21
N PRO A 124 14.85 -5.50 -11.38
CA PRO A 124 14.82 -6.61 -12.34
C PRO A 124 13.72 -7.59 -11.91
N ALA A 125 13.13 -8.32 -12.87
CA ALA A 125 12.11 -9.31 -12.55
C ALA A 125 12.66 -10.33 -11.52
N PRO A 126 11.85 -10.74 -10.54
CA PRO A 126 12.29 -11.67 -9.49
C PRO A 126 12.56 -13.05 -10.06
N GLY A 127 13.42 -13.82 -9.37
CA GLY A 127 13.53 -15.25 -9.61
C GLY A 127 12.21 -15.93 -9.31
N HIS A 128 11.86 -16.97 -10.08
CA HIS A 128 10.60 -17.70 -9.91
C HIS A 128 10.49 -18.27 -8.49
N GLY A 129 9.41 -17.95 -7.78
CA GLY A 129 9.09 -18.52 -6.46
C GLY A 129 9.76 -17.87 -5.25
N GLU A 130 10.62 -16.86 -5.44
CA GLU A 130 11.22 -16.13 -4.32
C GLU A 130 10.30 -15.00 -3.83
N ARG A 131 9.99 -15.00 -2.53
CA ARG A 131 9.34 -13.86 -1.85
C ARG A 131 10.37 -13.11 -1.02
N GLU A 132 10.57 -11.85 -1.36
CA GLU A 132 11.47 -10.96 -0.63
C GLU A 132 10.75 -10.38 0.60
N THR A 133 11.46 -10.27 1.73
CA THR A 133 10.95 -9.66 2.97
C THR A 133 11.60 -8.32 3.29
N SER A 134 12.45 -7.83 2.38
CA SER A 134 13.18 -6.57 2.50
C SER A 134 13.37 -5.98 1.12
N LEU A 135 13.23 -4.65 1.02
CA LEU A 135 13.53 -3.91 -0.21
C LEU A 135 15.04 -3.67 -0.42
N PHE A 136 15.88 -4.00 0.56
CA PHE A 136 17.31 -3.67 0.59
C PHE A 136 18.21 -4.88 0.84
N ALA A 137 17.66 -6.09 0.76
CA ALA A 137 18.46 -7.31 0.84
C ALA A 137 19.41 -7.43 -0.36
#